data_AF-A0A2S5DML1-F1
#
_entry.id   AF-A0A2S5DML1-F1
#
_cell.length_a   1.000
_cell.length_b   1.000
_cell.length_c   1.000
_cell.angle_alpha   90.00
_cell.angle_beta   90.00
_cell.angle_gamma   90.00
#
_symmetry.space_group_name_H-M   'P 1'
#
loop_
_entity.id
_entity.type
_entity.pdbx_description
1 polymer ?
#
loop_
_entity_poly.entity_id
_entity_poly.type
_entity_poly.pdbx_seq_one_letter_code
_entity_poly.pdbx_strand_id
1 'polypeptide(L)'
;MQWFRPSDEPILPAGHTPGSANSNDYDGYTYDPNGNVVTIRRRRGTITQTWDNLNRLTARTYPSSANNVQFGYDLRGLRTASQYANGSYAVSYAWDNAGRLLNTTAGGRTLNFQYDAAGNRTQTTWPDGFNTTTSYDALNRPSVIKENGSTALATYTYDDLSRATTLTFANGTSIQRGYDNQGGLATLTNALTAPGDQVQFVYARNQILDVTSVTPSNLAYQWSGGTTGSQSYTADGLNRYTTAAGGSVGYDNNGNVASYSGWSYGYDLDNRLVSGTTGLFSTVSLAYDAEGRLRQTVEPNGLGSLTTNMLYDDTKLVAEYDSSGNILRRYVHGSGADNPLVWYEGSGTTNKNWFYTDQLGSVVATANTSGAKTAIYTYGPFGEPNATSGTRFRYTGQQLIGSLGLYYYKARFYSPGLGRFFQTDPVGSRDDQNLYAYVGNNPVNRSDPGRIDWHDRRYGFVSTCG
;
A
#
# COMPACT_ATOMS: atom_id res chain seq x y z
N MET A 1 8.45 -10.39 -40.59
CA MET A 1 9.28 -10.26 -39.38
C MET A 1 8.58 -11.00 -38.26
N GLN A 2 9.21 -12.08 -37.80
CA GLN A 2 8.65 -13.08 -36.90
C GLN A 2 8.79 -12.55 -35.47
N TRP A 3 7.68 -12.21 -34.82
CA TRP A 3 7.66 -11.74 -33.45
C TRP A 3 7.93 -12.91 -32.50
N PHE A 4 8.90 -12.76 -31.61
CA PHE A 4 9.32 -13.74 -30.62
C PHE A 4 8.11 -14.26 -29.82
N ARG A 5 7.96 -15.58 -29.75
CA ARG A 5 7.08 -16.23 -28.78
C ARG A 5 7.74 -16.09 -27.40
N PRO A 6 7.02 -15.76 -26.31
CA PRO A 6 7.59 -15.71 -24.97
C PRO A 6 7.69 -17.12 -24.39
N SER A 7 8.59 -17.95 -24.94
CA SER A 7 9.18 -19.07 -24.22
C SER A 7 10.49 -18.69 -23.53
N ASP A 8 11.01 -17.50 -23.83
CA ASP A 8 12.36 -17.07 -23.45
C ASP A 8 12.28 -15.78 -22.62
N GLU A 9 11.75 -15.87 -21.40
CA GLU A 9 12.17 -14.93 -20.34
C GLU A 9 13.43 -15.51 -19.66
N PRO A 10 14.37 -14.65 -19.23
CA PRO A 10 15.73 -15.06 -18.94
C PRO A 10 15.76 -16.09 -17.81
N ILE A 11 16.58 -17.13 -18.01
CA ILE A 11 17.10 -17.95 -16.91
C ILE A 11 17.66 -16.97 -15.88
N LEU A 12 16.94 -16.78 -14.78
CA LEU A 12 17.42 -15.91 -13.71
C LEU A 12 18.76 -16.48 -13.22
N PRO A 13 19.78 -15.63 -13.00
CA PRO A 13 21.10 -16.12 -12.62
C PRO A 13 20.99 -16.99 -11.36
N ALA A 14 21.70 -18.11 -11.37
CA ALA A 14 21.81 -18.93 -10.20
C ALA A 14 22.64 -18.24 -9.14
N GLY A 15 22.33 -18.58 -7.90
CA GLY A 15 22.93 -18.00 -6.70
C GLY A 15 24.43 -17.68 -6.79
N HIS A 16 24.75 -16.56 -6.15
CA HIS A 16 25.99 -16.19 -5.48
C HIS A 16 27.33 -16.17 -6.27
N THR A 17 27.43 -16.74 -7.47
CA THR A 17 28.67 -16.70 -8.27
C THR A 17 28.48 -15.99 -9.61
N PRO A 18 29.09 -14.80 -9.80
CA PRO A 18 29.06 -14.09 -11.08
C PRO A 18 29.48 -15.00 -12.24
N GLY A 19 28.68 -15.04 -13.31
CA GLY A 19 28.96 -15.85 -14.51
C GLY A 19 28.54 -17.32 -14.44
N SER A 20 27.80 -17.74 -13.41
CA SER A 20 27.26 -19.11 -13.30
C SER A 20 25.73 -19.14 -13.43
N ALA A 21 25.20 -20.22 -14.03
CA ALA A 21 23.76 -20.48 -14.14
C ALA A 21 23.45 -21.91 -13.70
N ASN A 22 22.30 -22.09 -13.08
CA ASN A 22 21.76 -23.37 -12.63
C ASN A 22 20.48 -23.58 -13.42
N SER A 23 20.52 -24.55 -14.33
CA SER A 23 19.42 -24.87 -15.22
C SER A 23 18.15 -25.36 -14.49
N ASN A 24 18.24 -25.66 -13.18
CA ASN A 24 17.09 -26.03 -12.36
C ASN A 24 16.50 -24.84 -11.57
N ASP A 25 17.20 -23.70 -11.55
CA ASP A 25 16.92 -22.53 -10.71
C ASP A 25 16.20 -21.42 -11.50
N TYR A 26 14.99 -21.72 -11.97
CA TYR A 26 14.19 -20.81 -12.78
C TYR A 26 12.73 -20.79 -12.33
N ASP A 27 12.09 -19.64 -12.54
CA ASP A 27 10.64 -19.54 -12.58
C ASP A 27 10.19 -19.77 -14.03
N GLY A 28 9.10 -20.51 -14.23
CA GLY A 28 8.67 -20.95 -15.56
C GLY A 28 7.16 -20.79 -15.76
N TYR A 29 6.77 -20.53 -17.00
CA TYR A 29 5.38 -20.33 -17.38
C TYR A 29 5.00 -21.29 -18.51
N THR A 30 3.79 -21.83 -18.46
CA THR A 30 3.16 -22.51 -19.60
C THR A 30 1.91 -21.75 -20.02
N TYR A 31 1.51 -21.90 -21.28
CA TYR A 31 0.42 -21.14 -21.86
C TYR A 31 -0.56 -22.05 -22.60
N ASP A 32 -1.83 -21.65 -22.64
CA ASP A 32 -2.82 -22.25 -23.53
C ASP A 32 -2.72 -21.66 -24.96
N PRO A 33 -3.47 -22.18 -25.96
CA PRO A 33 -3.43 -21.65 -27.33
C PRO A 33 -3.86 -20.18 -27.48
N ASN A 34 -4.57 -19.63 -26.50
CA ASN A 34 -5.00 -18.23 -26.47
C ASN A 34 -3.95 -17.31 -25.81
N GLY A 35 -2.85 -17.87 -25.31
CA GLY A 35 -1.77 -17.14 -24.65
C GLY A 35 -2.03 -16.87 -23.16
N ASN A 36 -3.03 -17.51 -22.56
CA ASN A 36 -3.25 -17.40 -21.12
C ASN A 36 -2.25 -18.27 -20.36
N VAL A 37 -1.72 -17.78 -19.24
CA VAL A 37 -0.81 -18.55 -18.37
C VAL A 37 -1.56 -19.70 -17.71
N VAL A 38 -1.15 -20.95 -17.93
CA VAL A 38 -1.79 -22.15 -17.35
C VAL A 38 -1.04 -22.63 -16.12
N THR A 39 0.29 -22.58 -16.14
CA THR A 39 1.12 -23.02 -15.03
C THR A 39 2.19 -21.99 -14.75
N ILE A 40 2.38 -21.67 -13.46
CA ILE A 40 3.49 -20.89 -12.94
C ILE A 40 4.31 -21.82 -12.06
N ARG A 41 5.48 -22.24 -12.54
CA ARG A 41 6.49 -22.92 -11.72
C ARG A 41 7.28 -21.86 -10.97
N ARG A 42 7.26 -21.94 -9.63
CA ARG A 42 8.20 -21.27 -8.74
C ARG A 42 9.17 -22.31 -8.19
N ARG A 43 10.29 -21.86 -7.62
CA ARG A 43 11.29 -22.74 -6.99
C ARG A 43 10.75 -23.50 -5.77
N ARG A 44 9.68 -23.00 -5.15
CA ARG A 44 9.03 -23.61 -3.97
C ARG A 44 7.76 -24.40 -4.30
N GLY A 45 7.30 -24.39 -5.55
CA GLY A 45 6.08 -25.08 -5.94
C GLY A 45 5.44 -24.52 -7.20
N THR A 46 4.35 -25.15 -7.62
CA THR A 46 3.67 -24.83 -8.87
C THR A 46 2.26 -24.31 -8.59
N ILE A 47 1.88 -23.23 -9.27
CA ILE A 47 0.53 -22.68 -9.30
C ILE A 47 -0.09 -23.02 -10.65
N THR A 48 -1.31 -23.53 -10.66
CA THR A 48 -2.07 -23.77 -11.89
C THR A 48 -3.22 -22.77 -12.00
N GLN A 49 -3.49 -22.29 -13.19
CA GLN A 49 -4.54 -21.31 -13.48
C GLN A 49 -5.55 -21.91 -14.46
N THR A 50 -6.83 -21.61 -14.25
CA THR A 50 -7.90 -21.98 -15.18
C THR A 50 -8.58 -20.75 -15.72
N TRP A 51 -9.00 -20.82 -16.97
CA TRP A 51 -9.57 -19.71 -17.73
C TRP A 51 -10.87 -20.15 -18.36
N ASP A 52 -11.82 -19.23 -18.48
CA ASP A 52 -13.02 -19.46 -19.28
C ASP A 52 -12.81 -19.17 -20.77
N ASN A 53 -13.82 -19.46 -21.59
CA ASN A 53 -13.77 -19.24 -23.03
C ASN A 53 -13.64 -17.76 -23.45
N LEU A 54 -13.78 -16.82 -22.50
CA LEU A 54 -13.57 -15.39 -22.70
C LEU A 54 -12.19 -14.92 -22.23
N ASN A 55 -11.27 -15.87 -21.98
CA ASN A 55 -9.91 -15.62 -21.49
C ASN A 55 -9.89 -14.88 -20.15
N ARG A 56 -10.82 -15.22 -19.26
CA ARG A 56 -10.87 -14.65 -17.91
C ARG A 56 -10.48 -15.68 -16.86
N LEU A 57 -9.63 -15.30 -15.91
CA LEU A 57 -9.10 -16.18 -14.86
C LEU A 57 -10.22 -16.60 -13.91
N THR A 58 -10.54 -17.90 -13.87
CA THR A 58 -11.61 -18.47 -13.04
C THR A 58 -11.10 -19.16 -11.78
N ALA A 59 -9.85 -19.65 -11.77
CA ALA A 59 -9.27 -20.22 -10.55
C ALA A 59 -7.75 -20.19 -10.56
N ARG A 60 -7.17 -20.22 -9.36
CA ARG A 60 -5.77 -20.56 -9.10
C ARG A 60 -5.72 -21.71 -8.10
N THR A 61 -4.93 -22.72 -8.43
CA THR A 61 -4.72 -23.92 -7.61
C THR A 61 -3.28 -23.96 -7.16
N TYR A 62 -3.08 -24.14 -5.86
CA TYR A 62 -1.80 -24.24 -5.18
C TYR A 62 -1.62 -25.66 -4.64
N PRO A 63 -0.39 -26.07 -4.26
CA PRO A 63 -0.14 -27.39 -3.68
C PRO A 63 -0.96 -27.66 -2.40
N SER A 64 -1.22 -26.62 -1.61
CA SER A 64 -2.16 -26.68 -0.50
C SER A 64 -3.55 -26.25 -0.98
N SER A 65 -4.52 -27.16 -0.91
CA SER A 65 -5.90 -26.91 -1.34
C SER A 65 -6.59 -25.80 -0.53
N ALA A 66 -6.14 -25.54 0.70
CA ALA A 66 -6.64 -24.45 1.53
C ALA A 66 -6.33 -23.06 0.95
N ASN A 67 -5.33 -22.95 0.07
CA ASN A 67 -4.91 -21.70 -0.56
C ASN A 67 -5.56 -21.49 -1.94
N ASN A 68 -6.27 -22.48 -2.47
CA ASN A 68 -6.92 -22.37 -3.78
C ASN A 68 -7.91 -21.20 -3.78
N VAL A 69 -7.91 -20.43 -4.85
CA VAL A 69 -8.85 -19.31 -5.04
C VAL A 69 -9.64 -19.49 -6.33
N GLN A 70 -10.85 -18.97 -6.33
CA GLN A 70 -11.79 -19.01 -7.43
C GLN A 70 -12.37 -17.64 -7.66
N PHE A 71 -12.76 -17.39 -8.90
CA PHE A 71 -13.30 -16.12 -9.29
C PHE A 71 -14.51 -16.23 -10.22
N GLY A 72 -15.48 -15.33 -10.02
CA GLY A 72 -16.69 -15.19 -10.81
C GLY A 72 -16.72 -13.90 -11.61
N TYR A 73 -17.47 -13.89 -12.70
CA TYR A 73 -17.68 -12.71 -13.54
C TYR A 73 -19.14 -12.62 -14.02
N ASP A 74 -19.59 -11.40 -14.31
CA ASP A 74 -20.84 -11.19 -15.05
C ASP A 74 -20.62 -11.34 -16.58
N LEU A 75 -21.70 -11.16 -17.36
CA LEU A 75 -21.65 -11.25 -18.83
C LEU A 75 -20.86 -10.12 -19.50
N ARG A 76 -20.56 -9.04 -18.78
CA ARG A 76 -19.75 -7.91 -19.26
C ARG A 76 -18.26 -8.10 -18.96
N GLY A 77 -17.90 -9.15 -18.20
CA GLY A 77 -16.53 -9.39 -17.77
C GLY A 77 -16.14 -8.70 -16.47
N LEU A 78 -17.11 -8.14 -15.74
CA LEU A 78 -16.85 -7.53 -14.43
C LEU A 78 -16.80 -8.62 -13.37
N ARG A 79 -15.77 -8.58 -12.51
CA ARG A 79 -15.55 -9.51 -11.40
C ARG A 79 -16.73 -9.47 -10.44
N THR A 80 -17.40 -10.59 -10.16
CA THR A 80 -18.52 -10.65 -9.20
C THR A 80 -18.14 -11.32 -7.88
N ALA A 81 -17.11 -12.17 -7.89
CA ALA A 81 -16.63 -12.87 -6.71
C ALA A 81 -15.15 -13.23 -6.83
N SER A 82 -14.45 -13.16 -5.70
CA SER A 82 -13.08 -13.63 -5.47
C SER A 82 -13.04 -14.30 -4.11
N GLN A 83 -12.81 -15.60 -4.07
CA GLN A 83 -12.97 -16.39 -2.85
C GLN A 83 -11.96 -17.52 -2.75
N TYR A 84 -11.63 -17.93 -1.52
CA TYR A 84 -10.95 -19.21 -1.33
C TYR A 84 -11.91 -20.35 -1.69
N ALA A 85 -11.41 -21.36 -2.39
CA ALA A 85 -12.19 -22.51 -2.85
C ALA A 85 -12.73 -23.36 -1.68
N ASN A 86 -12.13 -23.27 -0.49
CA ASN A 86 -12.62 -23.89 0.73
C ASN A 86 -13.71 -23.08 1.46
N GLY A 87 -14.11 -21.92 0.93
CA GLY A 87 -15.14 -21.04 1.51
C GLY A 87 -14.69 -20.22 2.73
N SER A 88 -13.40 -20.23 3.09
CA SER A 88 -12.90 -19.58 4.31
C SER A 88 -12.97 -18.06 4.31
N TYR A 89 -12.86 -17.44 3.13
CA TYR A 89 -13.00 -15.99 2.96
C TYR A 89 -13.43 -15.67 1.53
N ALA A 90 -14.35 -14.72 1.38
CA ALA A 90 -14.86 -14.27 0.10
C ALA A 90 -14.93 -12.75 0.04
N VAL A 91 -14.67 -12.23 -1.15
CA VAL A 91 -14.93 -10.86 -1.59
C VAL A 91 -15.92 -10.94 -2.74
N SER A 92 -17.01 -10.19 -2.69
CA SER A 92 -18.00 -10.14 -3.76
C SER A 92 -18.30 -8.70 -4.14
N TYR A 93 -18.72 -8.52 -5.40
CA TYR A 93 -18.92 -7.22 -6.02
C TYR A 93 -20.25 -7.18 -6.75
N ALA A 94 -20.95 -6.06 -6.61
CA ALA A 94 -22.11 -5.75 -7.44
C ALA A 94 -21.84 -4.49 -8.25
N TRP A 95 -22.30 -4.48 -9.50
CA TRP A 95 -22.06 -3.41 -10.46
C TRP A 95 -23.38 -2.87 -10.99
N ASP A 96 -23.46 -1.57 -11.24
CA ASP A 96 -24.57 -1.00 -11.99
C ASP A 96 -24.44 -1.31 -13.49
N ASN A 97 -25.44 -0.91 -14.29
CA ASN A 97 -25.43 -1.16 -15.74
C ASN A 97 -24.30 -0.43 -16.49
N ALA A 98 -23.78 0.68 -15.93
CA ALA A 98 -22.65 1.42 -16.48
C ALA A 98 -21.28 0.81 -16.11
N GLY A 99 -21.27 -0.27 -15.31
CA GLY A 99 -20.05 -0.94 -14.86
C GLY A 99 -19.37 -0.25 -13.69
N ARG A 100 -20.09 0.61 -12.96
CA ARG A 100 -19.60 1.24 -11.72
C ARG A 100 -19.93 0.35 -10.53
N LEU A 101 -19.00 0.25 -9.60
CA LEU A 101 -19.12 -0.63 -8.43
C LEU A 101 -20.16 -0.10 -7.45
N LEU A 102 -21.25 -0.83 -7.24
CA LEU A 102 -22.32 -0.49 -6.28
C LEU A 102 -22.01 -0.94 -4.87
N ASN A 103 -21.40 -2.11 -4.70
CA ASN A 103 -20.97 -2.58 -3.40
C ASN A 103 -19.81 -3.58 -3.49
N THR A 104 -19.09 -3.68 -2.38
CA THR A 104 -18.11 -4.73 -2.12
C THR A 104 -18.42 -5.36 -0.77
N THR A 105 -18.58 -6.68 -0.73
CA THR A 105 -18.73 -7.43 0.52
C THR A 105 -17.50 -8.30 0.76
N ALA A 106 -16.76 -8.05 1.83
CA ALA A 106 -15.58 -8.83 2.21
C ALA A 106 -15.74 -9.42 3.61
N GLY A 107 -15.64 -10.75 3.75
CA GLY A 107 -15.79 -11.42 5.05
C GLY A 107 -17.10 -11.07 5.78
N GLY A 108 -18.21 -10.97 5.03
CA GLY A 108 -19.54 -10.64 5.54
C GLY A 108 -19.80 -9.14 5.79
N ARG A 109 -18.85 -8.26 5.47
CA ARG A 109 -18.96 -6.80 5.67
C ARG A 109 -19.13 -6.08 4.34
N THR A 110 -20.22 -5.36 4.18
CA THR A 110 -20.57 -4.68 2.92
C THR A 110 -20.28 -3.19 2.97
N LEU A 111 -19.52 -2.70 2.00
CA LEU A 111 -19.42 -1.29 1.63
C LEU A 111 -20.38 -1.01 0.48
N ASN A 112 -21.14 0.08 0.55
CA ASN A 112 -22.04 0.51 -0.53
C ASN A 112 -21.59 1.85 -1.09
N PHE A 113 -21.80 2.05 -2.39
CA PHE A 113 -21.35 3.23 -3.13
C PHE A 113 -22.50 3.85 -3.92
N GLN A 114 -22.51 5.18 -3.98
CA GLN A 114 -23.42 5.95 -4.83
C GLN A 114 -22.61 6.88 -5.73
N TYR A 115 -23.19 7.21 -6.88
CA TYR A 115 -22.54 8.03 -7.90
C TYR A 115 -23.50 9.11 -8.42
N ASP A 116 -22.93 10.23 -8.85
CA ASP A 116 -23.66 11.22 -9.66
C ASP A 116 -23.75 10.79 -11.14
N ALA A 117 -24.34 11.66 -11.97
CA ALA A 117 -24.47 11.45 -13.39
C ALA A 117 -23.13 11.56 -14.16
N ALA A 118 -22.14 12.26 -13.60
CA ALA A 118 -20.80 12.37 -14.18
C ALA A 118 -19.92 11.14 -13.84
N GLY A 119 -20.40 10.24 -12.97
CA GLY A 119 -19.67 9.06 -12.55
C GLY A 119 -18.79 9.27 -11.33
N ASN A 120 -18.86 10.44 -10.68
CA ASN A 120 -18.15 10.68 -9.43
C ASN A 120 -18.83 9.94 -8.29
N ARG A 121 -18.04 9.32 -7.39
CA ARG A 121 -18.58 8.64 -6.21
C ARG A 121 -19.02 9.66 -5.17
N THR A 122 -20.33 9.83 -5.00
CA THR A 122 -20.92 10.81 -4.08
C THR A 122 -21.13 10.29 -2.67
N GLN A 123 -21.17 8.96 -2.47
CA GLN A 123 -21.30 8.37 -1.14
C GLN A 123 -20.55 7.03 -1.03
N THR A 124 -19.96 6.81 0.14
CA THR A 124 -19.53 5.48 0.62
C THR A 124 -20.21 5.21 1.96
N THR A 125 -20.80 4.03 2.12
CA THR A 125 -21.49 3.60 3.34
C THR A 125 -20.84 2.34 3.89
N TRP A 126 -20.44 2.39 5.16
CA TRP A 126 -19.81 1.31 5.91
C TRP A 126 -20.83 0.28 6.39
N PRO A 127 -20.38 -0.92 6.80
CA PRO A 127 -21.28 -2.01 7.22
C PRO A 127 -22.19 -1.65 8.39
N ASP A 128 -21.81 -0.69 9.23
CA ASP A 128 -22.55 -0.24 10.41
C ASP A 128 -23.46 0.98 10.14
N GLY A 129 -23.59 1.38 8.87
CA GLY A 129 -24.44 2.50 8.46
C GLY A 129 -23.78 3.89 8.53
N PHE A 130 -22.58 4.00 9.11
CA PHE A 130 -21.78 5.21 8.95
C PHE A 130 -21.54 5.47 7.45
N ASN A 131 -21.67 6.71 7.01
CA ASN A 131 -21.38 7.05 5.62
C ASN A 131 -20.59 8.35 5.50
N THR A 132 -19.90 8.47 4.38
CA THR A 132 -19.31 9.73 3.93
C THR A 132 -19.93 10.15 2.62
N THR A 133 -20.20 11.44 2.49
CA THR A 133 -20.60 12.03 1.21
C THR A 133 -19.50 12.92 0.67
N THR A 134 -19.32 12.94 -0.65
CA THR A 134 -18.37 13.80 -1.34
C THR A 134 -19.13 14.67 -2.33
N SER A 135 -18.96 15.99 -2.18
CA SER A 135 -19.41 16.97 -3.16
C SER A 135 -18.28 17.28 -4.13
N TYR A 136 -18.63 17.61 -5.37
CA TYR A 136 -17.71 17.95 -6.44
C TYR A 136 -18.00 19.35 -6.94
N ASP A 137 -16.97 20.08 -7.36
CA ASP A 137 -17.13 21.37 -8.04
C ASP A 137 -17.48 21.20 -9.52
N ALA A 138 -17.66 22.32 -10.24
CA ALA A 138 -18.02 22.31 -11.66
C ALA A 138 -16.95 21.67 -12.58
N LEU A 139 -15.73 21.44 -12.08
CA LEU A 139 -14.64 20.77 -12.79
C LEU A 139 -14.49 19.29 -12.37
N ASN A 140 -15.48 18.73 -11.67
CA ASN A 140 -15.46 17.36 -11.11
C ASN A 140 -14.33 17.13 -10.10
N ARG A 141 -13.85 18.17 -9.40
CA ARG A 141 -12.86 18.03 -8.34
C ARG A 141 -13.57 17.94 -6.98
N PRO A 142 -13.15 17.07 -6.05
CA PRO A 142 -13.74 16.99 -4.71
C PRO A 142 -13.70 18.35 -3.99
N SER A 143 -14.84 18.88 -3.57
CA SER A 143 -14.92 20.16 -2.87
C SER A 143 -15.07 19.98 -1.36
N VAL A 144 -15.96 19.07 -0.94
CA VAL A 144 -16.25 18.83 0.48
C VAL A 144 -16.48 17.33 0.71
N ILE A 145 -15.89 16.78 1.77
CA ILE A 145 -16.21 15.45 2.29
C ILE A 145 -16.92 15.62 3.63
N LYS A 146 -18.08 14.98 3.80
CA LYS A 146 -18.88 15.07 5.04
C LYS A 146 -19.13 13.71 5.67
N GLU A 147 -19.08 13.65 7.00
CA GLU A 147 -19.59 12.58 7.84
C GLU A 147 -21.12 12.62 7.85
N ASN A 148 -21.74 11.48 7.54
CA ASN A 148 -23.19 11.25 7.55
C ASN A 148 -23.98 12.38 6.85
N GLY A 149 -23.46 12.85 5.70
CA GLY A 149 -24.07 13.91 4.90
C GLY A 149 -24.05 15.32 5.52
N SER A 150 -23.60 15.48 6.77
CA SER A 150 -23.91 16.66 7.58
C SER A 150 -22.65 17.39 8.05
N THR A 151 -21.74 16.68 8.73
CA THR A 151 -20.55 17.30 9.35
C THR A 151 -19.41 17.31 8.34
N ALA A 152 -18.95 18.49 7.90
CA ALA A 152 -17.77 18.58 7.04
C ALA A 152 -16.54 17.99 7.75
N LEU A 153 -15.84 17.07 7.11
CA LEU A 153 -14.59 16.46 7.58
C LEU A 153 -13.37 17.14 6.95
N ALA A 154 -13.50 17.49 5.67
CA ALA A 154 -12.46 18.08 4.83
C ALA A 154 -13.11 18.96 3.75
N THR A 155 -12.54 20.14 3.52
CA THR A 155 -12.92 21.06 2.43
C THR A 155 -11.68 21.42 1.63
N TYR A 156 -11.78 21.32 0.31
CA TYR A 156 -10.70 21.62 -0.63
C TYR A 156 -10.94 22.97 -1.30
N THR A 157 -9.83 23.68 -1.54
CA THR A 157 -9.77 24.82 -2.45
C THR A 157 -8.66 24.58 -3.45
N TYR A 158 -8.82 25.15 -4.64
CA TYR A 158 -7.94 24.94 -5.78
C TYR A 158 -7.53 26.28 -6.36
N ASP A 159 -6.36 26.31 -7.00
CA ASP A 159 -5.99 27.41 -7.90
C ASP A 159 -6.58 27.21 -9.31
N ASP A 160 -6.33 28.19 -10.18
CA ASP A 160 -6.78 28.19 -11.57
C ASP A 160 -6.14 27.08 -12.41
N LEU A 161 -5.06 26.45 -11.93
CA LEU A 161 -4.41 25.29 -12.54
C LEU A 161 -4.92 23.96 -11.97
N SER A 162 -6.00 23.98 -11.19
CA SER A 162 -6.59 22.80 -10.55
C SER A 162 -5.73 22.07 -9.54
N ARG A 163 -4.75 22.77 -8.96
CA ARG A 163 -3.93 22.24 -7.87
C ARG A 163 -4.55 22.63 -6.53
N ALA A 164 -4.59 21.67 -5.59
CA ALA A 164 -5.20 21.89 -4.29
C ALA A 164 -4.33 22.83 -3.43
N THR A 165 -4.82 24.05 -3.19
CA THR A 165 -4.11 25.08 -2.41
C THR A 165 -4.36 24.94 -0.91
N THR A 166 -5.59 24.65 -0.49
CA THR A 166 -5.90 24.44 0.94
C THR A 166 -6.82 23.26 1.14
N LEU A 167 -6.50 22.44 2.14
CA LEU A 167 -7.34 21.42 2.72
C LEU A 167 -7.67 21.83 4.17
N THR A 168 -8.91 22.23 4.41
CA THR A 168 -9.39 22.66 5.73
C THR A 168 -10.14 21.52 6.40
N PHE A 169 -9.84 21.23 7.66
CA PHE A 169 -10.44 20.14 8.42
C PHE A 169 -11.51 20.65 9.40
N ALA A 170 -12.39 19.73 9.83
CA ALA A 170 -13.51 20.04 10.73
C ALA A 170 -13.08 20.59 12.10
N ASN A 171 -11.87 20.25 12.53
CA ASN A 171 -11.26 20.66 13.79
C ASN A 171 -10.61 22.05 13.71
N GLY A 172 -10.82 22.80 12.62
CA GLY A 172 -10.36 24.19 12.45
C GLY A 172 -8.92 24.34 11.96
N THR A 173 -8.21 23.24 11.70
CA THR A 173 -6.84 23.23 11.19
C THR A 173 -6.82 23.10 9.66
N SER A 174 -5.63 23.20 9.05
CA SER A 174 -5.50 23.02 7.61
C SER A 174 -4.12 22.51 7.15
N ILE A 175 -4.08 21.98 5.93
CA ILE A 175 -2.88 21.81 5.11
C ILE A 175 -2.94 22.84 3.98
N GLN A 176 -1.94 23.71 3.89
CA GLN A 176 -1.85 24.78 2.89
C GLN A 176 -0.64 24.53 1.99
N ARG A 177 -0.80 24.75 0.68
CA ARG A 177 0.22 24.51 -0.34
C ARG A 177 0.47 25.80 -1.13
N GLY A 178 1.73 26.20 -1.20
CA GLY A 178 2.21 27.25 -2.08
C GLY A 178 3.00 26.66 -3.23
N TYR A 179 2.70 27.08 -4.45
CA TYR A 179 3.40 26.64 -5.66
C TYR A 179 4.27 27.77 -6.22
N ASP A 180 5.44 27.43 -6.77
CA ASP A 180 6.30 28.38 -7.46
C ASP A 180 5.86 28.63 -8.92
N ASN A 181 6.57 29.55 -9.59
CA ASN A 181 6.32 29.91 -10.99
C ASN A 181 6.65 28.78 -11.99
N GLN A 182 7.41 27.77 -11.59
CA GLN A 182 7.67 26.57 -12.41
C GLN A 182 6.59 25.50 -12.20
N GLY A 183 5.66 25.73 -11.28
CA GLY A 183 4.53 24.86 -10.98
C GLY A 183 4.78 23.87 -9.86
N GLY A 184 5.99 23.85 -9.29
CA GLY A 184 6.39 22.94 -8.21
C GLY A 184 5.84 23.37 -6.85
N LEU A 185 5.62 22.40 -5.96
CA LEU A 185 5.28 22.69 -4.56
C LEU A 185 6.49 23.32 -3.86
N ALA A 186 6.35 24.59 -3.47
CA ALA A 186 7.39 25.40 -2.85
C ALA A 186 7.23 25.49 -1.32
N THR A 187 5.99 25.54 -0.83
CA THR A 187 5.69 25.50 0.61
C THR A 187 4.54 24.55 0.92
N LEU A 188 4.65 23.88 2.07
CA LEU A 188 3.55 23.11 2.66
C LEU A 188 3.44 23.47 4.14
N THR A 189 2.32 24.05 4.54
CA THR A 189 2.06 24.43 5.95
C THR A 189 0.99 23.51 6.54
N ASN A 190 1.34 22.82 7.62
CA ASN A 190 0.40 22.13 8.50
C ASN A 190 0.03 23.07 9.65
N ALA A 191 -1.10 23.75 9.52
CA ALA A 191 -1.59 24.75 10.47
C ALA A 191 -2.50 24.09 11.52
N LEU A 192 -1.89 23.65 12.63
CA LEU A 192 -2.56 23.14 13.83
C LEU A 192 -3.04 24.27 14.76
N THR A 193 -3.93 23.96 15.71
CA THR A 193 -4.54 24.96 16.61
C THR A 193 -3.50 25.73 17.43
N ALA A 194 -2.52 25.03 18.00
CA ALA A 194 -1.44 25.65 18.77
C ALA A 194 -0.31 26.11 17.83
N PRO A 195 0.09 27.40 17.83
CA PRO A 195 1.16 27.90 16.96
C PRO A 195 2.48 27.14 17.09
N GLY A 196 2.85 26.70 18.29
CA GLY A 196 4.07 25.92 18.54
C GLY A 196 4.06 24.50 17.96
N ASP A 197 2.89 24.01 17.55
CA ASP A 197 2.72 22.69 16.95
C ASP A 197 2.67 22.75 15.42
N GLN A 198 2.54 23.94 14.84
CA GLN A 198 2.50 24.12 13.39
C GLN A 198 3.88 23.85 12.77
N VAL A 199 3.88 23.54 11.48
CA VAL A 199 5.11 23.45 10.68
C VAL A 199 4.84 23.93 9.27
N GLN A 200 5.78 24.71 8.74
CA GLN A 200 5.90 24.98 7.32
C GLN A 200 7.15 24.29 6.80
N PHE A 201 7.00 23.46 5.77
CA PHE A 201 8.10 22.94 4.98
C PHE A 201 8.34 23.87 3.80
N VAL A 202 9.59 24.27 3.60
CA VAL A 202 10.04 25.00 2.40
C VAL A 202 10.87 24.05 1.56
N TYR A 203 10.53 23.94 0.27
CA TYR A 203 11.17 23.06 -0.69
C TYR A 203 12.00 23.89 -1.68
N ALA A 204 13.29 23.63 -1.74
CA ALA A 204 14.11 24.09 -2.86
C ALA A 204 14.08 23.02 -3.96
N ARG A 205 13.97 23.45 -5.22
CA ARG A 205 13.93 22.55 -6.38
C ARG A 205 14.94 22.94 -7.45
N ASN A 206 15.42 21.95 -8.19
CA ASN A 206 16.19 22.18 -9.41
C ASN A 206 15.27 22.38 -10.63
N GLN A 207 15.85 22.58 -11.82
CA GLN A 207 15.10 22.85 -13.06
C GLN A 207 14.25 21.69 -13.58
N ILE A 208 14.45 20.47 -13.07
CA ILE A 208 13.61 19.31 -13.38
C ILE A 208 12.58 19.04 -12.28
N LEU A 209 12.38 20.02 -11.39
CA LEU A 209 11.46 19.98 -10.25
C LEU A 209 11.81 18.95 -9.16
N ASP A 210 13.01 18.39 -9.10
CA ASP A 210 13.43 17.59 -7.96
C ASP A 210 13.71 18.49 -6.75
N VAL A 211 13.21 18.09 -5.58
CA VAL A 211 13.58 18.62 -4.27
C VAL A 211 15.07 18.40 -4.03
N THR A 212 15.77 19.49 -3.79
CA THR A 212 17.19 19.53 -3.41
C THR A 212 17.39 19.79 -1.92
N SER A 213 16.43 20.45 -1.26
CA SER A 213 16.41 20.60 0.20
C SER A 213 14.99 20.76 0.73
N VAL A 214 14.78 20.30 1.95
CA VAL A 214 13.56 20.55 2.74
C VAL A 214 13.95 21.25 4.03
N THR A 215 13.33 22.39 4.31
CA THR A 215 13.57 23.15 5.55
C THR A 215 12.27 23.30 6.33
N PRO A 216 12.10 22.59 7.46
CA PRO A 216 10.95 22.78 8.34
C PRO A 216 11.14 24.03 9.21
N SER A 217 10.07 24.82 9.40
CA SER A 217 10.06 25.96 10.33
C SER A 217 10.06 25.54 11.81
N ASN A 218 9.77 24.26 12.08
CA ASN A 218 9.67 23.68 13.42
C ASN A 218 10.54 22.42 13.50
N LEU A 219 11.59 22.46 14.31
CA LEU A 219 12.58 21.39 14.42
C LEU A 219 12.01 20.09 15.03
N ALA A 220 10.83 20.14 15.68
CA ALA A 220 10.15 18.91 16.13
C ALA A 220 9.79 17.97 14.97
N TYR A 221 9.69 18.52 13.75
CA TYR A 221 9.42 17.77 12.52
C TYR A 221 10.70 17.37 11.76
N GLN A 222 11.87 17.69 12.30
CA GLN A 222 13.14 17.24 11.73
C GLN A 222 13.48 15.85 12.29
N TRP A 223 13.81 14.93 11.38
CA TRP A 223 14.31 13.62 11.78
C TRP A 223 15.67 13.74 12.50
N SER A 224 15.78 13.11 13.67
CA SER A 224 16.97 13.13 14.52
C SER A 224 17.51 11.74 14.86
N GLY A 225 16.89 10.66 14.37
CA GLY A 225 17.20 9.28 14.77
C GLY A 225 18.36 8.61 14.03
N GLY A 226 19.01 9.31 13.09
CA GLY A 226 20.19 8.78 12.38
C GLY A 226 21.49 9.08 13.13
N THR A 227 22.40 8.11 13.18
CA THR A 227 23.80 8.36 13.56
C THR A 227 24.55 8.94 12.36
N THR A 228 25.25 10.07 12.55
CA THR A 228 26.17 10.58 11.52
C THR A 228 27.24 9.53 11.22
N GLY A 229 27.24 9.00 10.01
CA GLY A 229 28.19 7.97 9.61
C GLY A 229 27.85 7.36 8.24
N SER A 230 28.78 6.57 7.72
CA SER A 230 28.55 5.77 6.52
C SER A 230 28.01 4.40 6.90
N GLN A 231 26.99 3.94 6.19
CA GLN A 231 26.52 2.56 6.26
C GLN A 231 27.01 1.81 5.03
N SER A 232 27.69 0.68 5.23
CA SER A 232 28.16 -0.18 4.15
C SER A 232 27.13 -1.24 3.81
N TYR A 233 26.90 -1.42 2.52
CA TYR A 233 26.06 -2.47 1.97
C TYR A 233 26.88 -3.31 0.98
N THR A 234 26.77 -4.63 1.07
CA THR A 234 27.39 -5.54 0.09
C THR A 234 26.27 -6.24 -0.65
N ALA A 235 26.26 -6.14 -1.98
CA ALA A 235 25.31 -6.85 -2.84
C ALA A 235 25.94 -8.07 -3.51
N ASP A 236 25.14 -9.08 -3.82
CA ASP A 236 25.52 -10.16 -4.72
C ASP A 236 25.18 -9.84 -6.19
N GLY A 237 25.46 -10.78 -7.10
CA GLY A 237 25.19 -10.64 -8.54
C GLY A 237 23.70 -10.56 -8.93
N LEU A 238 22.78 -10.64 -7.98
CA LEU A 238 21.33 -10.50 -8.16
C LEU A 238 20.78 -9.19 -7.56
N ASN A 239 21.67 -8.24 -7.21
CA ASN A 239 21.34 -6.99 -6.51
C ASN A 239 20.74 -7.19 -5.11
N ARG A 240 20.92 -8.39 -4.52
CA ARG A 240 20.49 -8.71 -3.15
C ARG A 240 21.57 -8.29 -2.18
N TYR A 241 21.21 -7.59 -1.11
CA TYR A 241 22.18 -7.23 -0.08
C TYR A 241 22.53 -8.47 0.73
N THR A 242 23.77 -8.94 0.74
CA THR A 242 24.23 -10.02 1.63
C THR A 242 24.60 -9.48 3.01
N THR A 243 25.03 -8.21 3.08
CA THR A 243 25.22 -7.47 4.32
C THR A 243 24.70 -6.04 4.21
N ALA A 244 24.15 -5.52 5.30
CA ALA A 244 23.64 -4.16 5.43
C ALA A 244 23.99 -3.62 6.81
N ALA A 245 24.78 -2.53 6.86
CA ALA A 245 25.25 -1.90 8.11
C ALA A 245 25.89 -2.90 9.10
N GLY A 246 26.65 -3.87 8.59
CA GLY A 246 27.32 -4.92 9.38
C GLY A 246 26.43 -6.11 9.75
N GLY A 247 25.10 -6.03 9.54
CA GLY A 247 24.17 -7.14 9.71
C GLY A 247 24.10 -8.02 8.46
N SER A 248 23.96 -9.33 8.64
CA SER A 248 23.70 -10.26 7.54
C SER A 248 22.23 -10.19 7.11
N VAL A 249 21.99 -10.37 5.81
CA VAL A 249 20.66 -10.45 5.22
C VAL A 249 20.58 -11.77 4.45
N GLY A 250 19.63 -12.63 4.83
CA GLY A 250 19.37 -13.91 4.19
C GLY A 250 18.20 -13.84 3.21
N TYR A 251 18.21 -14.71 2.20
CA TYR A 251 17.15 -14.81 1.19
C TYR A 251 16.63 -16.24 1.07
N ASP A 252 15.35 -16.37 0.72
CA ASP A 252 14.79 -17.64 0.28
C ASP A 252 15.10 -17.90 -1.20
N ASN A 253 14.74 -19.08 -1.69
CA ASN A 253 15.00 -19.47 -3.08
C ASN A 253 14.27 -18.58 -4.09
N ASN A 254 13.15 -17.95 -3.72
CA ASN A 254 12.42 -17.04 -4.59
C ASN A 254 13.00 -15.61 -4.56
N GLY A 255 14.10 -15.39 -3.83
CA GLY A 255 14.71 -14.07 -3.69
C GLY A 255 14.01 -13.18 -2.67
N ASN A 256 13.10 -13.68 -1.84
CA ASN A 256 12.53 -12.87 -0.77
C ASN A 256 13.50 -12.80 0.41
N VAL A 257 13.56 -11.65 1.11
CA VAL A 257 14.36 -11.50 2.34
C VAL A 257 13.82 -12.47 3.41
N ALA A 258 14.57 -13.53 3.70
CA ALA A 258 14.19 -14.58 4.64
C ALA A 258 14.71 -14.34 6.06
N SER A 259 15.76 -13.54 6.22
CA SER A 259 16.23 -13.12 7.54
C SER A 259 16.92 -11.76 7.50
N TYR A 260 16.64 -10.93 8.50
CA TYR A 260 17.29 -9.63 8.67
C TYR A 260 17.08 -9.12 10.10
N SER A 261 18.11 -8.52 10.69
CA SER A 261 18.03 -7.85 12.00
C SER A 261 17.39 -8.69 13.12
N GLY A 262 17.74 -9.97 13.20
CA GLY A 262 17.21 -10.88 14.23
C GLY A 262 15.80 -11.44 13.96
N TRP A 263 15.23 -11.15 12.78
CA TRP A 263 13.96 -11.72 12.33
C TRP A 263 14.16 -12.80 11.28
N SER A 264 13.25 -13.78 11.26
CA SER A 264 13.04 -14.73 10.17
C SER A 264 11.69 -14.49 9.53
N TYR A 265 11.61 -14.54 8.20
CA TYR A 265 10.42 -14.18 7.43
C TYR A 265 9.95 -15.35 6.56
N GLY A 266 8.63 -15.57 6.52
CA GLY A 266 7.98 -16.59 5.71
C GLY A 266 7.13 -15.97 4.60
N TYR A 267 7.10 -16.63 3.44
CA TYR A 267 6.37 -16.19 2.25
C TYR A 267 5.51 -17.32 1.68
N ASP A 268 4.40 -16.96 1.04
CA ASP A 268 3.61 -17.90 0.24
C ASP A 268 4.12 -18.01 -1.21
N LEU A 269 3.44 -18.85 -2.02
CA LEU A 269 3.83 -19.07 -3.42
C LEU A 269 3.56 -17.87 -4.35
N ASP A 270 2.82 -16.87 -3.88
CA ASP A 270 2.63 -15.60 -4.56
C ASP A 270 3.67 -14.55 -4.14
N ASN A 271 4.73 -14.96 -3.43
CA ASN A 271 5.75 -14.08 -2.85
C ASN A 271 5.17 -13.03 -1.88
N ARG A 272 4.04 -13.31 -1.23
CA ARG A 272 3.49 -12.42 -0.19
C ARG A 272 4.05 -12.82 1.17
N LEU A 273 4.46 -11.83 1.96
CA LEU A 273 4.96 -12.06 3.32
C LEU A 273 3.81 -12.58 4.20
N VAL A 274 3.92 -13.79 4.75
CA VAL A 274 2.89 -14.41 5.60
C VAL A 274 3.27 -14.48 7.07
N SER A 275 4.57 -14.41 7.39
CA SER A 275 5.03 -14.41 8.78
C SER A 275 6.34 -13.67 8.99
N GLY A 276 6.52 -13.15 10.20
CA GLY A 276 7.81 -12.72 10.73
C GLY A 276 7.95 -13.21 12.16
N THR A 277 9.05 -13.88 12.49
CA THR A 277 9.31 -14.44 13.81
C THR A 277 10.64 -13.93 14.37
N THR A 278 10.62 -13.51 15.63
CA THR A 278 11.82 -13.19 16.42
C THR A 278 11.67 -13.75 17.83
N GLY A 279 12.79 -14.15 18.45
CA GLY A 279 12.79 -14.77 19.78
C GLY A 279 11.90 -16.02 19.88
N LEU A 280 11.65 -16.47 21.11
CA LEU A 280 10.91 -17.72 21.38
C LEU A 280 9.38 -17.59 21.24
N PHE A 281 8.82 -16.38 21.32
CA PHE A 281 7.36 -16.19 21.39
C PHE A 281 6.82 -14.99 20.58
N SER A 282 7.63 -14.34 19.74
CA SER A 282 7.18 -13.16 18.97
C SER A 282 7.01 -13.51 17.50
N THR A 283 5.82 -14.02 17.15
CA THR A 283 5.44 -14.25 15.75
C THR A 283 4.34 -13.28 15.33
N VAL A 284 4.59 -12.58 14.23
CA VAL A 284 3.59 -11.85 13.47
C VAL A 284 3.09 -12.76 12.34
N SER A 285 1.77 -12.91 12.21
CA SER A 285 1.15 -13.63 11.10
C SER A 285 0.32 -12.67 10.25
N LEU A 286 0.38 -12.85 8.93
CA LEU A 286 -0.29 -12.01 7.94
C LEU A 286 -1.13 -12.91 7.03
N ALA A 287 -2.39 -12.54 6.79
CA ALA A 287 -3.27 -13.27 5.89
C ALA A 287 -3.83 -12.35 4.81
N TYR A 288 -4.04 -12.90 3.60
CA TYR A 288 -4.48 -12.16 2.42
C TYR A 288 -5.86 -12.64 1.96
N ASP A 289 -6.62 -11.77 1.31
CA ASP A 289 -7.82 -12.17 0.59
C ASP A 289 -7.46 -12.75 -0.79
N ALA A 290 -8.48 -13.24 -1.51
CA ALA A 290 -8.31 -13.81 -2.84
C ALA A 290 -7.92 -12.78 -3.91
N GLU A 291 -8.01 -11.48 -3.61
CA GLU A 291 -7.51 -10.38 -4.45
C GLU A 291 -6.05 -10.05 -4.19
N GLY A 292 -5.46 -10.63 -3.14
CA GLY A 292 -4.09 -10.37 -2.73
C GLY A 292 -3.90 -9.22 -1.76
N ARG A 293 -4.97 -8.66 -1.20
CA ARG A 293 -4.89 -7.60 -0.19
C ARG A 293 -4.68 -8.19 1.19
N LEU A 294 -3.85 -7.57 2.02
CA LEU A 294 -3.65 -7.94 3.42
C LEU A 294 -4.98 -7.81 4.18
N ARG A 295 -5.62 -8.92 4.55
CA ARG A 295 -6.93 -8.89 5.22
C ARG A 295 -6.83 -9.03 6.74
N GLN A 296 -5.70 -9.46 7.27
CA GLN A 296 -5.53 -9.68 8.70
C GLN A 296 -4.05 -9.59 9.11
N THR A 297 -3.81 -8.98 10.27
CA THR A 297 -2.57 -9.13 11.04
C THR A 297 -2.87 -9.80 12.38
N VAL A 298 -1.95 -10.66 12.82
CA VAL A 298 -1.92 -11.20 14.18
C VAL A 298 -0.55 -10.85 14.74
N GLU A 299 -0.49 -9.89 15.65
CA GLU A 299 0.75 -9.34 16.19
C GLU A 299 0.93 -9.71 17.67
N PRO A 300 2.16 -9.94 18.17
CA PRO A 300 2.41 -10.19 19.59
C PRO A 300 1.94 -9.03 20.47
N ASN A 301 1.31 -9.34 21.61
CA ASN A 301 0.85 -8.36 22.60
C ASN A 301 1.08 -8.90 24.02
N GLY A 302 2.29 -8.69 24.56
CA GLY A 302 2.70 -9.28 25.83
C GLY A 302 2.74 -10.81 25.76
N LEU A 303 2.00 -11.49 26.64
CA LEU A 303 1.85 -12.95 26.63
C LEU A 303 0.77 -13.45 25.65
N GLY A 304 0.07 -12.54 24.95
CA GLY A 304 -0.99 -12.87 24.00
C GLY A 304 -0.69 -12.39 22.58
N SER A 305 -1.74 -12.39 21.75
CA SER A 305 -1.69 -11.82 20.40
C SER A 305 -2.90 -10.92 20.16
N LEU A 306 -2.72 -9.91 19.31
CA LEU A 306 -3.76 -9.02 18.84
C LEU A 306 -4.09 -9.35 17.40
N THR A 307 -5.33 -9.76 17.13
CA THR A 307 -5.83 -9.96 15.77
C THR A 307 -6.54 -8.71 15.28
N THR A 308 -6.09 -8.18 14.14
CA THR A 308 -6.72 -7.07 13.44
C THR A 308 -7.18 -7.54 12.06
N ASN A 309 -8.49 -7.53 11.82
CA ASN A 309 -9.09 -7.78 10.51
C ASN A 309 -9.29 -6.45 9.77
N MET A 310 -9.09 -6.47 8.45
CA MET A 310 -9.08 -5.28 7.62
C MET A 310 -10.22 -5.32 6.57
N LEU A 311 -10.83 -4.16 6.32
CA LEU A 311 -11.84 -3.95 5.29
C LEU A 311 -11.37 -2.86 4.33
N TYR A 312 -11.54 -3.11 3.03
CA TYR A 312 -11.01 -2.26 1.96
C TYR A 312 -12.09 -1.75 1.01
N ASP A 313 -11.97 -0.49 0.62
CA ASP A 313 -12.55 0.08 -0.59
C ASP A 313 -11.48 0.07 -1.68
N ASP A 314 -11.58 -0.87 -2.63
CA ASP A 314 -10.51 -1.19 -3.58
C ASP A 314 -9.18 -1.47 -2.86
N THR A 315 -8.18 -0.58 -2.96
CA THR A 315 -6.90 -0.70 -2.25
C THR A 315 -6.83 0.09 -0.94
N LYS A 316 -7.85 0.91 -0.62
CA LYS A 316 -7.86 1.78 0.56
C LYS A 316 -8.37 1.02 1.77
N LEU A 317 -7.55 0.90 2.81
CA LEU A 317 -8.02 0.38 4.10
C LEU A 317 -9.01 1.39 4.69
N VAL A 318 -10.26 0.97 4.90
CA VAL A 318 -11.35 1.84 5.39
C VAL A 318 -11.83 1.48 6.79
N ALA A 319 -11.54 0.28 7.28
CA ALA A 319 -11.82 -0.09 8.66
C ALA A 319 -10.94 -1.25 9.16
N GLU A 320 -10.71 -1.24 10.47
CA GLU A 320 -10.06 -2.30 11.24
C GLU A 320 -11.04 -2.85 12.26
N TYR A 321 -11.02 -4.17 12.45
CA TYR A 321 -11.87 -4.89 13.39
C TYR A 321 -11.03 -5.81 14.27
N ASP A 322 -11.46 -6.04 15.50
CA ASP A 322 -10.89 -7.08 16.34
C ASP A 322 -11.31 -8.50 15.87
N SER A 323 -10.90 -9.53 16.62
CA SER A 323 -11.30 -10.92 16.36
C SER A 323 -12.79 -11.20 16.60
N SER A 324 -13.45 -10.39 17.43
CA SER A 324 -14.88 -10.51 17.74
C SER A 324 -15.77 -9.74 16.75
N GLY A 325 -15.17 -8.96 15.86
CA GLY A 325 -15.86 -8.19 14.84
C GLY A 325 -16.25 -6.78 15.26
N ASN A 326 -15.76 -6.28 16.39
CA ASN A 326 -15.95 -4.88 16.78
C ASN A 326 -15.03 -3.97 15.96
N ILE A 327 -15.51 -2.79 15.58
CA ILE A 327 -14.67 -1.78 14.89
C ILE A 327 -13.63 -1.25 15.89
N LEU A 328 -12.36 -1.40 15.54
CA LEU A 328 -11.24 -0.76 16.22
C LEU A 328 -11.02 0.64 15.67
N ARG A 329 -10.96 0.76 14.34
CA ARG A 329 -10.76 2.04 13.65
C ARG A 329 -11.54 2.11 12.36
N ARG A 330 -11.95 3.33 11.99
CA ARG A 330 -12.53 3.66 10.68
C ARG A 330 -11.70 4.74 10.02
N TYR A 331 -11.48 4.66 8.71
CA TYR A 331 -10.69 5.64 7.95
C TYR A 331 -11.50 6.26 6.82
N VAL A 332 -11.41 7.58 6.69
CA VAL A 332 -11.96 8.33 5.55
C VAL A 332 -10.81 8.88 4.74
N HIS A 333 -10.87 8.62 3.44
CA HIS A 333 -9.84 8.99 2.48
C HIS A 333 -10.30 10.12 1.58
N GLY A 334 -9.34 10.89 1.07
CA GLY A 334 -9.54 11.83 -0.02
C GLY A 334 -9.47 11.12 -1.38
N SER A 335 -9.26 11.91 -2.43
CA SER A 335 -8.93 11.40 -3.76
C SER A 335 -7.57 10.69 -3.77
N GLY A 336 -7.45 9.61 -4.53
CA GLY A 336 -6.23 8.78 -4.60
C GLY A 336 -6.21 7.63 -3.57
N ALA A 337 -5.35 6.64 -3.79
CA ALA A 337 -5.29 5.41 -2.99
C ALA A 337 -4.67 5.62 -1.59
N ASP A 338 -3.68 6.50 -1.48
CA ASP A 338 -2.83 6.67 -0.29
C ASP A 338 -3.00 8.07 0.33
N ASN A 339 -4.26 8.50 0.47
CA ASN A 339 -4.60 9.84 0.98
C ASN A 339 -5.61 9.75 2.14
N PRO A 340 -5.20 9.15 3.28
CA PRO A 340 -6.05 9.12 4.48
C PRO A 340 -6.19 10.53 5.06
N LEU A 341 -7.42 10.96 5.38
CA LEU A 341 -7.69 12.31 5.89
C LEU A 341 -8.01 12.32 7.37
N VAL A 342 -8.84 11.38 7.82
CA VAL A 342 -9.29 11.27 9.20
C VAL A 342 -9.52 9.82 9.56
N TRP A 343 -9.23 9.47 10.81
CA TRP A 343 -9.65 8.21 11.40
C TRP A 343 -10.48 8.41 12.67
N TYR A 344 -11.26 7.39 12.98
CA TYR A 344 -12.09 7.27 14.17
C TYR A 344 -11.53 6.15 15.03
N GLU A 345 -11.46 6.36 16.34
CA GLU A 345 -11.27 5.26 17.30
C GLU A 345 -12.65 4.69 17.67
N GLY A 346 -12.87 3.42 17.34
CA GLY A 346 -14.14 2.71 17.49
C GLY A 346 -15.16 3.00 16.37
N SER A 347 -16.40 2.54 16.59
CA SER A 347 -17.53 2.74 15.67
C SER A 347 -18.18 4.13 15.77
N GLY A 348 -17.94 4.87 16.86
CA GLY A 348 -18.52 6.19 17.10
C GLY A 348 -17.98 7.29 16.18
N THR A 349 -18.53 8.51 16.32
CA THR A 349 -18.14 9.70 15.55
C THR A 349 -17.46 10.79 16.39
N THR A 350 -17.24 10.56 17.68
CA THR A 350 -16.68 11.56 18.62
C THR A 350 -15.15 11.59 18.62
N ASN A 351 -14.52 10.42 18.56
CA ASN A 351 -13.07 10.26 18.69
C ASN A 351 -12.38 10.29 17.33
N LYS A 352 -12.34 11.49 16.72
CA LYS A 352 -11.70 11.72 15.43
C LYS A 352 -10.27 12.22 15.58
N ASN A 353 -9.41 11.77 14.67
CA ASN A 353 -8.07 12.32 14.50
C ASN A 353 -7.79 12.54 13.00
N TRP A 354 -7.27 13.71 12.66
CA TRP A 354 -6.90 14.08 11.30
C TRP A 354 -5.43 13.85 11.03
N PHE A 355 -5.12 13.50 9.79
CA PHE A 355 -3.77 13.31 9.27
C PHE A 355 -3.24 14.59 8.63
N TYR A 356 -1.98 14.89 8.91
CA TYR A 356 -1.24 15.99 8.27
C TYR A 356 0.00 15.39 7.63
N THR A 357 0.24 15.73 6.37
CA THR A 357 1.25 15.07 5.55
C THR A 357 2.36 16.01 5.13
N ASP A 358 3.45 15.43 4.64
CA ASP A 358 4.45 16.12 3.85
C ASP A 358 4.10 16.06 2.34
N GLN A 359 5.04 16.47 1.49
CA GLN A 359 4.95 16.47 0.03
C GLN A 359 4.82 15.09 -0.61
N LEU A 360 5.27 14.03 0.07
CA LEU A 360 5.17 12.64 -0.41
C LEU A 360 3.89 11.96 0.09
N GLY A 361 3.07 12.66 0.88
CA GLY A 361 1.92 12.07 1.56
C GLY A 361 2.28 11.32 2.85
N SER A 362 3.52 11.41 3.32
CA SER A 362 3.91 10.82 4.60
C SER A 362 3.20 11.53 5.74
N VAL A 363 2.57 10.78 6.64
CA VAL A 363 1.91 11.36 7.82
C VAL A 363 2.97 11.89 8.78
N VAL A 364 3.07 13.21 8.95
CA VAL A 364 4.05 13.87 9.83
C VAL A 364 3.44 14.40 11.12
N ALA A 365 2.13 14.57 11.16
CA ALA A 365 1.40 14.87 12.39
C ALA A 365 -0.01 14.31 12.38
N THR A 366 -0.58 14.23 13.58
CA THR A 366 -1.99 13.95 13.79
C THR A 366 -2.58 14.89 14.83
N ALA A 367 -3.87 15.20 14.74
CA ALA A 367 -4.55 16.07 15.69
C ALA A 367 -6.01 15.65 15.91
N ASN A 368 -6.50 15.84 17.13
CA ASN A 368 -7.85 15.44 17.54
C ASN A 368 -8.94 16.45 17.08
N THR A 369 -10.17 16.27 17.56
CA THR A 369 -11.34 17.12 17.27
C THR A 369 -11.20 18.59 17.71
N SER A 370 -10.34 18.92 18.68
CA SER A 370 -10.07 20.34 19.03
C SER A 370 -8.91 20.94 18.22
N GLY A 371 -8.35 20.17 17.29
CA GLY A 371 -7.17 20.54 16.50
C GLY A 371 -5.88 20.52 17.32
N ALA A 372 -5.92 19.98 18.54
CA ALA A 372 -4.74 19.74 19.35
C ALA A 372 -3.96 18.54 18.81
N LYS A 373 -2.65 18.74 18.64
CA LYS A 373 -1.71 17.73 18.19
C LYS A 373 -1.72 16.51 19.11
N THR A 374 -1.87 15.32 18.53
CA THR A 374 -1.81 14.04 19.25
C THR A 374 -0.48 13.32 19.03
N ALA A 375 0.19 13.52 17.90
CA ALA A 375 1.54 13.01 17.66
C ALA A 375 2.27 13.76 16.54
N ILE A 376 3.60 13.73 16.59
CA ILE A 376 4.51 14.09 15.50
C ILE A 376 5.26 12.84 15.08
N TYR A 377 5.37 12.66 13.77
CA TYR A 377 6.09 11.58 13.14
C TYR A 377 7.15 12.14 12.21
N THR A 378 8.37 11.63 12.34
CA THR A 378 9.50 12.04 11.52
C THR A 378 10.12 10.80 10.90
N TYR A 379 10.71 10.98 9.72
CA TYR A 379 11.21 9.90 8.89
C TYR A 379 12.64 10.18 8.44
N GLY A 380 13.47 9.14 8.45
CA GLY A 380 14.72 9.16 7.70
C GLY A 380 14.51 9.22 6.19
N PRO A 381 15.58 9.39 5.40
CA PRO A 381 15.49 9.55 3.95
C PRO A 381 14.76 8.39 3.25
N PHE A 382 14.84 7.18 3.81
CA PHE A 382 14.20 5.98 3.28
C PHE A 382 12.95 5.60 4.10
N GLY A 383 12.39 6.53 4.89
CA GLY A 383 11.14 6.30 5.62
C GLY A 383 11.32 5.66 6.99
N GLU A 384 12.54 5.65 7.54
CA GLU A 384 12.85 5.11 8.88
C GLU A 384 12.05 5.89 9.92
N PRO A 385 11.09 5.27 10.63
CA PRO A 385 10.19 6.01 11.50
C PRO A 385 10.84 6.31 12.86
N ASN A 386 10.51 7.46 13.45
CA ASN A 386 10.86 7.78 14.83
C ASN A 386 10.16 6.91 15.88
N ALA A 387 9.02 6.33 15.52
CA ALA A 387 8.26 5.43 16.36
C ALA A 387 7.49 4.43 15.49
N THR A 388 7.42 3.18 15.94
CA THR A 388 6.66 2.13 15.27
C THR A 388 5.23 1.96 15.79
N SER A 389 4.87 2.68 16.87
CA SER A 389 3.53 2.68 17.47
C SER A 389 2.68 3.86 17.00
N GLY A 390 1.36 3.82 17.26
CA GLY A 390 0.42 4.91 16.98
C GLY A 390 -0.55 4.62 15.84
N THR A 391 -0.63 5.51 14.86
CA THR A 391 -1.48 5.33 13.67
C THR A 391 -0.83 4.39 12.66
N ARG A 392 -1.67 3.68 11.90
CA ARG A 392 -1.23 2.71 10.88
C ARG A 392 -0.64 3.40 9.65
N PHE A 393 -1.25 4.49 9.20
CA PHE A 393 -0.80 5.21 8.02
C PHE A 393 0.38 6.13 8.34
N ARG A 394 1.46 5.99 7.58
CA ARG A 394 2.79 6.50 7.93
C ARG A 394 3.51 7.06 6.70
N TYR A 395 4.74 6.64 6.44
CA TYR A 395 5.57 7.06 5.31
C TYR A 395 4.81 6.83 3.99
N THR A 396 4.78 7.86 3.14
CA THR A 396 4.04 7.94 1.86
C THR A 396 2.57 7.49 1.92
N GLY A 397 1.94 7.61 3.09
CA GLY A 397 0.56 7.19 3.30
C GLY A 397 0.36 5.68 3.34
N GLN A 398 1.42 4.87 3.42
CA GLN A 398 1.33 3.42 3.47
C GLN A 398 1.11 2.89 4.89
N GLN A 399 0.66 1.64 4.99
CA GLN A 399 0.36 0.97 6.25
C GLN A 399 1.64 0.42 6.89
N LEU A 400 2.00 0.88 8.09
CA LEU A 400 3.08 0.29 8.89
C LEU A 400 2.56 -0.92 9.67
N ILE A 401 3.25 -2.04 9.56
CA ILE A 401 3.12 -3.18 10.48
C ILE A 401 4.16 -2.99 11.58
N GLY A 402 3.74 -2.32 12.66
CA GLY A 402 4.63 -1.79 13.69
C GLY A 402 5.52 -2.85 14.34
N SER A 403 4.99 -4.05 14.59
CA SER A 403 5.77 -5.16 15.16
C SER A 403 6.89 -5.65 14.23
N LEU A 404 6.75 -5.48 12.91
CA LEU A 404 7.79 -5.86 11.94
C LEU A 404 8.72 -4.70 11.56
N GLY A 405 8.29 -3.45 11.77
CA GLY A 405 8.98 -2.27 11.27
C GLY A 405 8.97 -2.17 9.73
N LEU A 406 7.96 -2.76 9.08
CA LEU A 406 7.83 -2.82 7.63
C LEU A 406 6.57 -2.11 7.16
N TYR A 407 6.64 -1.48 5.99
CA TYR A 407 5.50 -0.86 5.34
C TYR A 407 4.88 -1.82 4.31
N TYR A 408 3.56 -1.96 4.36
CA TYR A 408 2.79 -2.71 3.37
C TYR A 408 2.43 -1.80 2.20
N TYR A 409 3.10 -2.03 1.07
CA TYR A 409 2.89 -1.38 -0.23
C TYR A 409 2.03 -2.27 -1.14
N LYS A 410 0.97 -2.87 -0.58
CA LYS A 410 -0.07 -3.66 -1.29
C LYS A 410 0.45 -4.96 -1.93
N ALA A 411 1.34 -4.86 -2.92
CA ALA A 411 2.01 -6.01 -3.55
C ALA A 411 3.28 -6.45 -2.82
N ARG A 412 3.98 -5.54 -2.13
CA ARG A 412 5.28 -5.80 -1.50
C ARG A 412 5.36 -5.22 -0.08
N PHE A 413 6.27 -5.75 0.71
CA PHE A 413 6.70 -5.16 1.97
C PHE A 413 7.99 -4.38 1.76
N TYR A 414 7.98 -3.12 2.17
CA TYR A 414 9.12 -2.22 2.11
C TYR A 414 9.79 -2.13 3.48
N SER A 415 11.12 -2.28 3.48
CA SER A 415 11.94 -2.10 4.68
C SER A 415 12.65 -0.76 4.61
N PRO A 416 12.30 0.19 5.49
CA PRO A 416 13.01 1.47 5.55
C PRO A 416 14.46 1.28 6.03
N GLY A 417 14.72 0.30 6.91
CA GLY A 417 16.08 0.02 7.39
C GLY A 417 17.04 -0.52 6.31
N LEU A 418 16.52 -1.19 5.28
CA LEU A 418 17.32 -1.59 4.11
C LEU A 418 17.20 -0.60 2.94
N GLY A 419 16.24 0.31 2.97
CA GLY A 419 15.90 1.20 1.85
C GLY A 419 15.41 0.46 0.60
N ARG A 420 14.73 -0.69 0.77
CA ARG A 420 14.29 -1.55 -0.35
C ARG A 420 13.13 -2.48 0.00
N PHE A 421 12.53 -3.07 -1.04
CA PHE A 421 11.52 -4.10 -0.87
C PHE A 421 12.12 -5.42 -0.40
N PHE A 422 11.32 -6.19 0.35
CA PHE A 422 11.66 -7.54 0.80
C PHE A 422 11.44 -8.60 -0.26
N GLN A 423 10.61 -8.32 -1.26
CA GLN A 423 10.30 -9.24 -2.35
C GLN A 423 10.75 -8.65 -3.68
N THR A 424 11.10 -9.53 -4.61
CA THR A 424 11.35 -9.15 -6.00
C THR A 424 10.11 -8.49 -6.59
N ASP A 425 10.29 -7.53 -7.49
CA ASP A 425 9.20 -6.93 -8.23
C ASP A 425 8.34 -7.98 -8.97
N PRO A 426 7.03 -8.07 -8.70
CA PRO A 426 6.14 -9.00 -9.38
C PRO A 426 6.01 -8.76 -10.89
N VAL A 427 6.32 -7.56 -11.40
CA VAL A 427 6.38 -7.31 -12.86
C VAL A 427 7.73 -7.66 -13.50
N GLY A 428 8.66 -8.19 -12.71
CA GLY A 428 10.00 -8.58 -13.16
C GLY A 428 10.84 -7.37 -13.60
N SER A 429 11.73 -7.59 -14.56
CA SER A 429 12.68 -6.56 -15.02
C SER A 429 12.08 -5.52 -15.99
N ARG A 430 10.75 -5.48 -16.11
CA ARG A 430 10.04 -4.53 -16.97
C ARG A 430 10.17 -3.09 -16.48
N ASP A 431 10.30 -2.91 -15.16
CA ASP A 431 10.45 -1.60 -14.52
C ASP A 431 11.95 -1.27 -14.31
N ASP A 432 12.64 -2.08 -13.51
CA ASP A 432 14.07 -1.93 -13.21
C ASP A 432 14.78 -3.30 -13.29
N GLN A 433 16.05 -3.30 -13.68
CA GLN A 433 16.92 -4.47 -13.56
C GLN A 433 17.21 -4.81 -12.09
N ASN A 434 17.11 -3.83 -11.19
CA ASN A 434 17.14 -4.05 -9.76
C ASN A 434 15.73 -4.31 -9.20
N LEU A 435 15.38 -5.58 -9.06
CA LEU A 435 14.06 -6.04 -8.61
C LEU A 435 13.70 -5.67 -7.16
N TYR A 436 14.62 -5.06 -6.39
CA TYR A 436 14.40 -4.66 -5.00
C TYR A 436 14.37 -3.13 -4.81
N ALA A 437 14.82 -2.37 -5.81
CA ALA A 437 15.03 -0.94 -5.65
C ALA A 437 13.73 -0.24 -5.23
N TYR A 438 13.84 0.67 -4.27
CA TYR A 438 12.77 1.59 -3.95
C TYR A 438 13.01 2.88 -4.72
N VAL A 439 12.12 3.16 -5.68
CA VAL A 439 12.04 4.41 -6.44
C VAL A 439 13.37 4.93 -7.01
N GLY A 440 14.20 4.02 -7.52
CA GLY A 440 15.51 4.35 -8.09
C GLY A 440 16.49 4.99 -7.10
N ASN A 441 16.35 4.71 -5.80
CA ASN A 441 17.09 5.35 -4.71
C ASN A 441 16.92 6.88 -4.65
N ASN A 442 15.77 7.39 -5.11
CA ASN A 442 15.39 8.80 -4.96
C ASN A 442 14.12 8.99 -4.09
N PRO A 443 14.13 8.52 -2.82
CA PRO A 443 12.96 8.49 -1.95
C PRO A 443 12.48 9.87 -1.46
N VAL A 444 13.27 10.93 -1.69
CA VAL A 444 12.88 12.32 -1.37
C VAL A 444 11.94 12.89 -2.44
N ASN A 445 12.06 12.40 -3.68
CA ASN A 445 11.34 12.94 -4.84
C ASN A 445 10.27 12.01 -5.40
N ARG A 446 10.32 10.72 -5.03
CA ARG A 446 9.48 9.69 -5.63
C ARG A 446 8.86 8.82 -4.54
N SER A 447 7.69 8.27 -4.85
CA SER A 447 6.95 7.35 -4.00
C SER A 447 6.35 6.23 -4.84
N ASP A 448 6.43 4.99 -4.38
CA ASP A 448 5.78 3.86 -5.04
C ASP A 448 4.31 3.75 -4.56
N PRO A 449 3.29 3.84 -5.43
CA PRO A 449 1.89 3.67 -5.03
C PRO A 449 1.54 2.20 -4.70
N GLY A 450 2.43 1.25 -5.00
CA GLY A 450 2.36 -0.17 -4.63
C GLY A 450 1.30 -0.98 -5.37
N ARG A 451 0.54 -0.37 -6.29
CA ARG A 451 -0.58 -1.04 -6.96
C ARG A 451 -0.04 -1.99 -8.03
N ILE A 452 -0.36 -3.27 -7.87
CA ILE A 452 -0.32 -4.24 -8.94
C ILE A 452 -1.73 -4.78 -9.17
N ASP A 453 -2.21 -4.64 -10.40
CA ASP A 453 -3.52 -5.09 -10.80
C ASP A 453 -3.45 -6.47 -11.48
N TRP A 454 -4.29 -7.41 -11.03
CA TRP A 454 -4.49 -8.71 -11.68
C TRP A 454 -5.37 -8.59 -12.95
N HIS A 455 -5.92 -7.41 -13.25
CA HIS A 455 -6.92 -7.21 -14.30
C HIS A 455 -6.38 -7.12 -15.74
N ASP A 456 -5.07 -7.11 -16.00
CA ASP A 456 -4.60 -7.09 -17.40
C ASP A 456 -4.49 -8.49 -18.01
N ARG A 457 -5.24 -8.65 -19.11
CA ARG A 457 -5.54 -9.88 -19.86
C ARG A 457 -4.34 -10.50 -20.56
N ARG A 458 -3.13 -10.00 -20.35
CA ARG A 458 -1.94 -10.49 -21.06
C ARG A 458 -0.82 -11.00 -20.17
N TYR A 459 -0.68 -10.54 -18.91
CA TYR A 459 0.52 -10.88 -18.12
C TYR A 459 0.33 -11.01 -16.59
N GLY A 460 -0.88 -11.01 -16.06
CA GLY A 460 -1.11 -11.37 -14.65
C GLY A 460 -0.58 -10.40 -13.59
N PHE A 461 0.11 -9.32 -13.97
CA PHE A 461 0.55 -8.25 -13.07
C PHE A 461 0.73 -6.95 -13.87
N VAL A 462 0.03 -5.87 -13.54
CA VAL A 462 0.36 -4.51 -14.02
C VAL A 462 0.60 -3.61 -12.82
N SER A 463 1.85 -3.18 -12.65
CA SER A 463 2.18 -2.09 -11.75
C SER A 463 1.89 -0.75 -12.43
N THR A 464 1.30 0.19 -11.71
CA THR A 464 1.38 1.61 -12.08
C THR A 464 2.55 2.23 -11.31
N CYS A 465 3.79 1.84 -11.64
CA CYS A 465 4.97 2.60 -11.24
C CYS A 465 5.07 3.84 -12.15
N GLY A 466 5.20 5.02 -11.56
CA GLY A 466 5.46 6.29 -12.24
C GLY A 466 6.33 7.17 -11.36
#